data_AF-A0A7K4GQ01-F1
#
_entry.id   AF-A0A7K4GQ01-F1
#
_cell.length_a   1.000
_cell.length_b   1.000
_cell.length_c   1.000
_cell.angle_alpha   90.00
_cell.angle_beta   90.00
_cell.angle_gamma   90.00
#
_symmetry.space_group_name_H-M   'P 1'
#
loop_
_entity.id
_entity.type
_entity.pdbx_description
1 polymer ?
#
loop_
_entity_poly.entity_id
_entity_poly.type
_entity_poly.pdbx_seq_one_letter_code
_entity_poly.pdbx_strand_id
1 'polypeptide(L)'
;MSENLKNLIDKAEEEDKNRAQLEKTVENLELKVAKLETKLKEEQTSSKLEFAKPVVETIESEEINVLKNLIKSQNQELTQRNREKENLQKQIIDLDTEVSNLKESLNDSIKDQVIMKTQNSLNNLIEDYGRLENTNKKLKEKILEIETENENLRDSTKILKTETSNVEQLEYTMSRLKKQLKDLEEANKLLENNNLTLKSKELSVDNLEKTMQNLERINNELKNENQTLMTKLDNVKAERFQLTKFEAKVSKLENELHILQKENEELKQKDAILLANTINIMETQNREIPKIQEKLIPKKEVLEEKVEVEKEQTLTDVSTIEEPPRSEREYVPASDNFDINRISEPEDLSLKDEMQKEESVTRKKICPNCGNTNKAQIREFDDKSKIIYTYPRIYGKMYRCGQCGTEWR
;
A
#
# COMPACT_ATOMS: atom_id res chain seq x y z
N MET A 1 70.91 -12.27 13.39
CA MET A 1 71.01 -12.03 14.85
C MET A 1 70.80 -10.55 15.09
N SER A 2 70.24 -10.14 16.24
CA SER A 2 70.08 -8.72 16.56
C SER A 2 71.42 -8.10 16.98
N GLU A 3 71.56 -6.80 16.75
CA GLU A 3 72.76 -6.01 17.04
C GLU A 3 73.13 -6.08 18.54
N ASN A 4 72.12 -6.04 19.42
CA ASN A 4 72.26 -6.24 20.87
C ASN A 4 72.90 -7.58 21.24
N LEU A 5 72.63 -8.66 20.49
CA LEU A 5 73.22 -9.97 20.79
C LEU A 5 74.71 -10.00 20.45
N LYS A 6 75.13 -9.28 19.39
CA LYS A 6 76.54 -9.16 19.02
C LYS A 6 77.32 -8.33 20.04
N ASN A 7 76.78 -7.18 20.44
CA ASN A 7 77.40 -6.31 21.45
C ASN A 7 77.61 -7.02 22.82
N LEU A 8 76.75 -7.99 23.17
CA LEU A 8 76.93 -8.82 24.36
C LEU A 8 78.07 -9.85 24.21
N ILE A 9 78.25 -10.43 23.03
CA ILE A 9 79.35 -11.38 22.74
C ILE A 9 80.69 -10.62 22.69
N ASP A 10 80.75 -9.52 21.94
CA ASP A 10 81.95 -8.69 21.79
C ASP A 10 82.45 -8.18 23.17
N LYS A 11 81.53 -7.86 24.10
CA LYS A 11 81.85 -7.48 25.49
C LYS A 11 82.29 -8.64 26.38
N ALA A 12 81.68 -9.83 26.23
CA ALA A 12 82.11 -11.01 26.97
C ALA A 12 83.55 -11.42 26.61
N GLU A 13 83.91 -11.34 25.32
CA GLU A 13 85.31 -11.58 24.91
C GLU A 13 86.29 -10.54 25.48
N GLU A 14 85.87 -9.29 25.69
CA GLU A 14 86.70 -8.25 26.31
C GLU A 14 86.89 -8.50 27.82
N GLU A 15 85.84 -8.95 28.52
CA GLU A 15 85.92 -9.35 29.93
C GLU A 15 86.85 -10.56 30.15
N ASP A 16 86.80 -11.59 29.28
CA ASP A 16 87.74 -12.72 29.32
C ASP A 16 89.20 -12.31 29.01
N LYS A 17 89.42 -11.39 28.06
CA LYS A 17 90.77 -10.85 27.77
C LYS A 17 91.34 -10.08 28.97
N ASN A 18 90.50 -9.32 29.68
CA ASN A 18 90.89 -8.62 30.90
C ASN A 18 91.17 -9.58 32.07
N ARG A 19 90.37 -10.64 32.20
CA ARG A 19 90.59 -11.71 33.19
C ARG A 19 91.94 -12.41 32.98
N ALA A 20 92.27 -12.79 31.74
CA ALA A 20 93.54 -13.45 31.42
C ALA A 20 94.76 -12.54 31.70
N GLN A 21 94.62 -11.22 31.58
CA GLN A 21 95.66 -10.28 32.02
C GLN A 21 95.80 -10.24 33.54
N LEU A 22 94.69 -10.23 34.29
CA LEU A 22 94.70 -10.23 35.75
C LEU A 22 95.35 -11.50 36.32
N GLU A 23 94.96 -12.68 35.84
CA GLU A 23 95.55 -13.96 36.27
C GLU A 23 97.09 -13.96 36.06
N LYS A 24 97.56 -13.45 34.92
CA LYS A 24 98.99 -13.29 34.61
C LYS A 24 99.72 -12.24 35.48
N THR A 25 99.02 -11.26 36.05
CA THR A 25 99.61 -10.35 37.05
C THR A 25 99.67 -10.96 38.45
N VAL A 26 98.72 -11.83 38.82
CA VAL A 26 98.73 -12.56 40.10
C VAL A 26 99.91 -13.53 40.17
N GLU A 27 100.10 -14.38 39.15
CA GLU A 27 101.24 -15.31 39.05
C GLU A 27 102.60 -14.60 39.18
N ASN A 28 102.73 -13.41 38.57
CA ASN A 28 103.93 -12.59 38.59
C ASN A 28 104.12 -11.83 39.93
N LEU A 29 103.08 -11.70 40.76
CA LEU A 29 103.17 -11.23 42.14
C LEU A 29 103.55 -12.38 43.09
N GLU A 30 102.97 -13.56 42.93
CA GLU A 30 103.34 -14.76 43.71
C GLU A 30 104.82 -15.12 43.54
N LEU A 31 105.32 -15.09 42.30
CA LEU A 31 106.76 -15.25 41.99
C LEU A 31 107.66 -14.16 42.61
N LYS A 32 107.12 -12.99 42.95
CA LYS A 32 107.87 -11.95 43.69
C LYS A 32 107.81 -12.18 45.19
N VAL A 33 106.66 -12.58 45.74
CA VAL A 33 106.50 -12.92 47.16
C VAL A 33 107.45 -14.07 47.51
N ALA A 34 107.46 -15.15 46.74
CA ALA A 34 108.37 -16.28 46.93
C ALA A 34 109.86 -15.85 46.95
N LYS A 35 110.26 -14.93 46.06
CA LYS A 35 111.64 -14.36 46.00
C LYS A 35 111.96 -13.40 47.14
N LEU A 36 110.96 -12.83 47.81
CA LEU A 36 111.15 -12.03 49.03
C LEU A 36 111.23 -12.93 50.27
N GLU A 37 110.44 -14.01 50.33
CA GLU A 37 110.54 -15.00 51.40
C GLU A 37 111.88 -15.73 51.43
N THR A 38 112.46 -16.09 50.27
CA THR A 38 113.80 -16.70 50.24
C THR A 38 114.85 -15.74 50.80
N LYS A 39 114.81 -14.46 50.40
CA LYS A 39 115.73 -13.43 50.91
C LYS A 39 115.55 -13.19 52.42
N LEU A 40 114.32 -13.16 52.91
CA LEU A 40 114.03 -12.99 54.34
C LEU A 40 114.62 -14.16 55.16
N LYS A 41 114.55 -15.39 54.63
CA LYS A 41 115.16 -16.59 55.24
C LYS A 41 116.69 -16.51 55.19
N GLU A 42 117.28 -16.05 54.09
CA GLU A 42 118.72 -15.80 53.96
C GLU A 42 119.22 -14.78 55.01
N GLU A 43 118.58 -13.61 55.14
CA GLU A 43 118.94 -12.57 56.12
C GLU A 43 118.75 -13.01 57.59
N GLN A 44 117.74 -13.85 57.86
CA GLN A 44 117.57 -14.45 59.18
C GLN A 44 118.68 -15.47 59.51
N THR A 45 119.24 -16.18 58.52
CA THR A 45 120.34 -17.14 58.76
C THR A 45 121.70 -16.48 59.00
N SER A 46 121.96 -15.27 58.50
CA SER A 46 123.21 -14.53 58.75
C SER A 46 123.28 -13.86 60.13
N SER A 47 122.18 -13.82 60.88
CA SER A 47 122.01 -12.98 62.08
C SER A 47 122.22 -13.71 63.42
N LYS A 48 123.15 -14.66 63.49
CA LYS A 48 123.37 -15.51 64.68
C LYS A 48 124.75 -15.31 65.30
N LEU A 49 124.89 -14.27 66.14
CA LEU A 49 126.11 -14.02 66.91
C LEU A 49 126.39 -15.18 67.88
N GLU A 50 127.60 -15.74 67.82
CA GLU A 50 128.12 -16.59 68.90
C GLU A 50 128.54 -15.70 70.08
N PHE A 51 127.80 -15.76 71.19
CA PHE A 51 128.22 -15.13 72.44
C PHE A 51 129.34 -15.95 73.10
N ALA A 52 130.39 -15.25 73.54
CA ALA A 52 131.58 -15.86 74.13
C ALA A 52 131.30 -16.57 75.47
N LYS A 53 132.12 -17.58 75.78
CA LYS A 53 132.12 -18.25 77.09
C LYS A 53 132.39 -17.23 78.20
N PRO A 54 131.59 -17.19 79.29
CA PRO A 54 131.96 -16.43 80.47
C PRO A 54 133.14 -17.08 81.19
N VAL A 55 134.09 -16.27 81.63
CA VAL A 55 135.14 -16.68 82.58
C VAL A 55 134.51 -16.80 83.96
N VAL A 56 134.83 -17.86 84.68
CA VAL A 56 134.42 -18.06 86.07
C VAL A 56 135.49 -17.47 86.98
N GLU A 57 135.13 -16.54 87.87
CA GLU A 57 135.39 -16.69 89.33
C GLU A 57 134.83 -15.56 90.21
N THR A 58 134.10 -15.97 91.25
CA THR A 58 133.92 -15.33 92.57
C THR A 58 133.06 -14.06 92.77
N ILE A 59 132.39 -14.05 93.93
CA ILE A 59 131.63 -12.97 94.61
C ILE A 59 130.45 -12.37 93.83
N GLU A 60 129.29 -13.01 93.93
CA GLU A 60 128.00 -12.36 93.67
C GLU A 60 127.56 -11.53 94.89
N SER A 61 127.12 -10.28 94.68
CA SER A 61 126.57 -9.43 95.74
C SER A 61 125.14 -9.87 96.14
N GLU A 62 124.68 -9.43 97.32
CA GLU A 62 123.30 -9.68 97.78
C GLU A 62 122.26 -9.12 96.79
N GLU A 63 122.56 -7.99 96.16
CA GLU A 63 121.74 -7.36 95.11
C GLU A 63 121.52 -8.30 93.92
N ILE A 64 122.54 -9.06 93.50
CA ILE A 64 122.42 -10.06 92.43
C ILE A 64 121.45 -11.18 92.83
N ASN A 65 121.45 -11.59 94.11
CA ASN A 65 120.48 -12.58 94.61
C ASN A 65 119.06 -12.02 94.73
N VAL A 66 118.88 -10.76 95.13
CA VAL A 66 117.59 -10.06 95.11
C VAL A 66 117.05 -9.97 93.68
N LEU A 67 117.88 -9.54 92.72
CA LEU A 67 117.53 -9.46 91.30
C LEU A 67 117.19 -10.85 90.72
N LYS A 68 117.96 -11.89 91.02
CA LYS A 68 117.64 -13.28 90.62
C LYS A 68 116.29 -13.74 91.14
N ASN A 69 115.91 -13.37 92.36
CA ASN A 69 114.62 -13.74 92.94
C ASN A 69 113.46 -12.91 92.35
N LEU A 70 113.67 -11.62 92.08
CA LEU A 70 112.71 -10.80 91.34
C LEU A 70 112.46 -11.35 89.93
N ILE A 71 113.53 -11.70 89.20
CA ILE A 71 113.46 -12.32 87.86
C ILE A 71 112.71 -13.65 87.90
N LYS A 72 112.94 -14.50 88.92
CA LYS A 72 112.15 -15.74 89.10
C LYS A 72 110.66 -15.45 89.30
N SER A 73 110.32 -14.46 90.14
CA SER A 73 108.92 -14.07 90.39
C SER A 73 108.26 -13.51 89.13
N GLN A 74 108.94 -12.63 88.40
CA GLN A 74 108.45 -12.06 87.13
C GLN A 74 108.29 -13.14 86.05
N ASN A 75 109.21 -14.10 85.96
CA ASN A 75 109.07 -15.24 85.05
C ASN A 75 107.90 -16.15 85.45
N GLN A 76 107.65 -16.36 86.75
CA GLN A 76 106.47 -17.09 87.21
C GLN A 76 105.17 -16.36 86.83
N GLU A 77 105.07 -15.04 87.08
CA GLU A 77 103.91 -14.25 86.62
C GLU A 77 103.76 -14.32 85.10
N LEU A 78 104.83 -14.14 84.31
CA LEU A 78 104.79 -14.24 82.84
C LEU A 78 104.28 -15.63 82.38
N THR A 79 104.70 -16.73 83.03
CA THR A 79 104.14 -18.06 82.69
C THR A 79 102.68 -18.22 83.08
N GLN A 80 102.21 -17.56 84.15
CA GLN A 80 100.79 -17.50 84.47
C GLN A 80 100.02 -16.66 83.45
N ARG A 81 100.49 -15.45 83.11
CA ARG A 81 99.87 -14.57 82.09
C ARG A 81 99.81 -15.23 80.71
N ASN A 82 100.81 -16.01 80.34
CA ASN A 82 100.77 -16.78 79.09
C ASN A 82 99.71 -17.89 79.13
N ARG A 83 99.53 -18.61 80.26
CA ARG A 83 98.42 -19.57 80.42
C ARG A 83 97.04 -18.90 80.44
N GLU A 84 96.91 -17.74 81.10
CA GLU A 84 95.70 -16.91 81.06
C GLU A 84 95.37 -16.51 79.62
N LYS A 85 96.38 -16.02 78.87
CA LYS A 85 96.26 -15.68 77.44
C LYS A 85 95.88 -16.88 76.58
N GLU A 86 96.53 -18.04 76.74
CA GLU A 86 96.21 -19.27 76.00
C GLU A 86 94.77 -19.74 76.27
N ASN A 87 94.28 -19.61 77.50
CA ASN A 87 92.89 -19.97 77.85
C ASN A 87 91.89 -18.96 77.28
N LEU A 88 92.18 -17.65 77.33
CA LEU A 88 91.37 -16.63 76.66
C LEU A 88 91.35 -16.81 75.14
N GLN A 89 92.48 -17.19 74.53
CA GLN A 89 92.54 -17.49 73.09
C GLN A 89 91.69 -18.70 72.71
N LYS A 90 91.64 -19.75 73.55
CA LYS A 90 90.70 -20.88 73.35
C LYS A 90 89.25 -20.41 73.45
N GLN A 91 88.90 -19.65 74.49
CA GLN A 91 87.54 -19.13 74.66
C GLN A 91 87.10 -18.22 73.50
N ILE A 92 88.00 -17.44 72.91
CA ILE A 92 87.72 -16.65 71.70
C ILE A 92 87.43 -17.57 70.51
N ILE A 93 88.25 -18.61 70.29
CA ILE A 93 88.04 -19.60 69.21
C ILE A 93 86.70 -20.34 69.41
N ASP A 94 86.41 -20.79 70.63
CA ASP A 94 85.16 -21.48 70.96
C ASP A 94 83.95 -20.58 70.64
N LEU A 95 83.97 -19.31 71.07
CA LEU A 95 82.93 -18.31 70.78
C LEU A 95 82.83 -17.97 69.28
N ASP A 96 83.95 -17.85 68.56
CA ASP A 96 83.94 -17.62 67.11
C ASP A 96 83.30 -18.80 66.36
N THR A 97 83.48 -20.04 66.83
CA THR A 97 82.76 -21.20 66.26
C THR A 97 81.28 -21.20 66.62
N GLU A 98 80.90 -20.83 67.85
CA GLU A 98 79.49 -20.71 68.23
C GLU A 98 78.76 -19.63 67.41
N VAL A 99 79.37 -18.45 67.26
CA VAL A 99 78.86 -17.35 66.42
C VAL A 99 78.74 -17.77 64.96
N SER A 100 79.69 -18.56 64.45
CA SER A 100 79.63 -19.09 63.07
C SER A 100 78.47 -20.08 62.90
N ASN A 101 78.32 -21.04 63.82
CA ASN A 101 77.23 -22.02 63.81
C ASN A 101 75.84 -21.35 63.93
N LEU A 102 75.71 -20.36 64.81
CA LEU A 102 74.47 -19.57 64.96
C LEU A 102 74.15 -18.75 63.70
N LYS A 103 75.16 -18.20 63.04
CA LYS A 103 75.01 -17.45 61.77
C LYS A 103 74.56 -18.36 60.63
N GLU A 104 75.11 -19.57 60.52
CA GLU A 104 74.67 -20.56 59.53
C GLU A 104 73.23 -21.02 59.80
N SER A 105 72.92 -21.40 61.05
CA SER A 105 71.57 -21.81 61.44
C SER A 105 70.51 -20.72 61.21
N LEU A 106 70.83 -19.46 61.53
CA LEU A 106 69.95 -18.32 61.24
C LEU A 106 69.78 -18.09 59.73
N ASN A 107 70.85 -18.22 58.95
CA ASN A 107 70.81 -18.03 57.50
C ASN A 107 69.94 -19.10 56.81
N ASP A 108 70.07 -20.37 57.19
CA ASP A 108 69.21 -21.43 56.66
C ASP A 108 67.75 -21.27 57.15
N SER A 109 67.51 -20.87 58.41
CA SER A 109 66.15 -20.58 58.90
C SER A 109 65.47 -19.44 58.14
N ILE A 110 66.20 -18.36 57.81
CA ILE A 110 65.71 -17.25 56.99
C ILE A 110 65.43 -17.73 55.55
N LYS A 111 66.36 -18.49 54.96
CA LYS A 111 66.24 -19.06 53.61
C LYS A 111 65.02 -19.97 53.47
N ASP A 112 64.81 -20.88 54.41
CA ASP A 112 63.63 -21.75 54.44
C ASP A 112 62.33 -20.96 54.63
N GLN A 113 62.33 -19.92 55.48
CA GLN A 113 61.16 -19.05 55.63
C GLN A 113 60.85 -18.27 54.35
N VAL A 114 61.87 -17.80 53.62
CA VAL A 114 61.71 -17.14 52.31
C VAL A 114 61.18 -18.13 51.27
N ILE A 115 61.77 -19.32 51.17
CA ILE A 115 61.33 -20.39 50.26
C ILE A 115 59.88 -20.78 50.53
N MET A 116 59.49 -21.01 51.78
CA MET A 116 58.10 -21.33 52.14
C MET A 116 57.12 -20.22 51.75
N LYS A 117 57.51 -18.95 51.92
CA LYS A 117 56.68 -17.80 51.52
C LYS A 117 56.54 -17.67 50.00
N THR A 118 57.62 -17.85 49.24
CA THR A 118 57.58 -17.79 47.77
C THR A 118 56.86 -19.00 47.17
N GLN A 119 57.06 -20.19 47.71
CA GLN A 119 56.37 -21.43 47.31
C GLN A 119 54.85 -21.29 47.49
N ASN A 120 54.40 -20.80 48.66
CA ASN A 120 52.97 -20.59 48.91
C ASN A 120 52.36 -19.51 48.01
N SER A 121 53.09 -18.41 47.77
CA SER A 121 52.66 -17.37 46.82
C SER A 121 52.55 -17.90 45.38
N LEU A 122 53.51 -18.73 44.95
CA LEU A 122 53.52 -19.36 43.64
C LEU A 122 52.36 -20.37 43.48
N ASN A 123 52.08 -21.19 44.50
CA ASN A 123 50.96 -22.12 44.49
C ASN A 123 49.61 -21.38 44.33
N ASN A 124 49.40 -20.30 45.08
CA ASN A 124 48.21 -19.46 44.95
C ASN A 124 48.07 -18.88 43.54
N LEU A 125 49.17 -18.39 42.95
CA LEU A 125 49.18 -17.84 41.59
C LEU A 125 48.89 -18.91 40.51
N ILE A 126 49.33 -20.16 40.74
CA ILE A 126 49.01 -21.31 39.88
C ILE A 126 47.50 -21.66 39.97
N GLU A 127 46.93 -21.65 41.18
CA GLU A 127 45.48 -21.83 41.35
C GLU A 127 44.68 -20.72 40.65
N ASP A 128 45.05 -19.45 40.83
CA ASP A 128 44.37 -18.32 40.20
C ASP A 128 44.52 -18.34 38.68
N TYR A 129 45.68 -18.73 38.15
CA TYR A 129 45.87 -18.96 36.72
C TYR A 129 44.94 -20.07 36.20
N GLY A 130 44.86 -21.21 36.90
CA GLY A 130 43.96 -22.31 36.55
C GLY A 130 42.47 -21.93 36.62
N ARG A 131 42.08 -21.08 37.57
CA ARG A 131 40.72 -20.49 37.65
C ARG A 131 40.47 -19.58 36.43
N LEU A 132 41.40 -18.69 36.11
CA LEU A 132 41.29 -17.77 34.97
C LEU A 132 41.24 -18.52 33.63
N GLU A 133 42.08 -19.53 33.40
CA GLU A 133 42.05 -20.37 32.21
C GLU A 133 40.70 -21.07 32.02
N ASN A 134 40.14 -21.65 33.10
CA ASN A 134 38.81 -22.26 33.08
C ASN A 134 37.68 -21.25 32.78
N THR A 135 37.77 -20.02 33.29
CA THR A 135 36.79 -18.96 32.92
C THR A 135 36.94 -18.50 31.48
N ASN A 136 38.18 -18.38 30.98
CA ASN A 136 38.49 -17.99 29.60
C ASN A 136 37.98 -19.04 28.61
N LYS A 137 38.13 -20.34 28.92
CA LYS A 137 37.56 -21.44 28.14
C LYS A 137 36.01 -21.34 28.06
N LYS A 138 35.34 -21.18 29.21
CA LYS A 138 33.86 -21.03 29.26
C LYS A 138 33.36 -19.80 28.51
N LEU A 139 34.12 -18.70 28.53
CA LEU A 139 33.80 -17.50 27.76
C LEU A 139 33.94 -17.74 26.25
N LYS A 140 34.97 -18.47 25.79
CA LYS A 140 35.11 -18.87 24.39
C LYS A 140 33.99 -19.79 23.92
N GLU A 141 33.61 -20.78 24.73
CA GLU A 141 32.47 -21.67 24.47
C GLU A 141 31.18 -20.85 24.31
N LYS A 142 30.90 -19.91 25.22
CA LYS A 142 29.74 -19.02 25.14
C LYS A 142 29.78 -18.02 23.96
N ILE A 143 30.98 -17.58 23.54
CA ILE A 143 31.11 -16.74 22.34
C ILE A 143 30.71 -17.53 21.10
N LEU A 144 31.18 -18.78 20.96
CA LEU A 144 30.81 -19.65 19.84
C LEU A 144 29.30 -19.97 19.82
N GLU A 145 28.69 -20.22 20.98
CA GLU A 145 27.23 -20.37 21.11
C GLU A 145 26.50 -19.14 20.53
N ILE A 146 26.87 -17.94 21.00
CA ILE A 146 26.27 -16.66 20.57
C ILE A 146 26.54 -16.39 19.07
N GLU A 147 27.70 -16.74 18.54
CA GLU A 147 28.02 -16.61 17.11
C GLU A 147 27.12 -17.51 16.24
N THR A 148 26.88 -18.77 16.66
CA THR A 148 25.95 -19.67 15.95
C THR A 148 24.49 -19.21 16.05
N GLU A 149 24.06 -18.71 17.22
CA GLU A 149 22.73 -18.12 17.38
C GLU A 149 22.53 -16.92 16.45
N ASN A 150 23.53 -16.03 16.35
CA ASN A 150 23.47 -14.86 15.46
C ASN A 150 23.37 -15.23 13.97
N GLU A 151 24.06 -16.27 13.48
CA GLU A 151 23.91 -16.67 12.07
C GLU A 151 22.56 -17.36 11.82
N ASN A 152 22.07 -18.20 12.74
CA ASN A 152 20.71 -18.76 12.67
C ASN A 152 19.63 -17.65 12.63
N LEU A 153 19.79 -16.59 13.43
CA LEU A 153 18.90 -15.42 13.41
C LEU A 153 19.02 -14.61 12.12
N ARG A 154 20.23 -14.50 11.54
CA ARG A 154 20.44 -13.87 10.22
C ARG A 154 19.75 -14.66 9.11
N ASP A 155 19.87 -15.98 9.08
CA ASP A 155 19.19 -16.83 8.08
C ASP A 155 17.67 -16.78 8.24
N SER A 156 17.16 -16.85 9.47
CA SER A 156 15.74 -16.61 9.75
C SER A 156 15.27 -15.23 9.23
N THR A 157 16.11 -14.19 9.40
CA THR A 157 15.84 -12.84 8.87
C THR A 157 15.91 -12.78 7.33
N LYS A 158 16.76 -13.58 6.67
CA LYS A 158 16.81 -13.70 5.20
C LYS A 158 15.49 -14.33 4.68
N ILE A 159 15.03 -15.42 5.31
CA ILE A 159 13.78 -16.11 4.98
C ILE A 159 12.57 -15.17 5.14
N LEU A 160 12.41 -14.56 6.33
CA LEU A 160 11.30 -13.65 6.62
C LEU A 160 11.23 -12.49 5.61
N LYS A 161 12.36 -11.94 5.15
CA LYS A 161 12.38 -10.90 4.10
C LYS A 161 11.85 -11.39 2.76
N THR A 162 12.12 -12.64 2.37
CA THR A 162 11.54 -13.20 1.15
C THR A 162 10.04 -13.48 1.30
N GLU A 163 9.60 -13.89 2.50
CA GLU A 163 8.17 -14.07 2.79
C GLU A 163 7.42 -12.74 2.78
N THR A 164 7.95 -11.67 3.37
CA THR A 164 7.37 -10.32 3.29
C THR A 164 7.20 -9.86 1.84
N SER A 165 8.21 -10.03 0.99
CA SER A 165 8.10 -9.62 -0.43
C SER A 165 7.10 -10.47 -1.22
N ASN A 166 6.92 -11.74 -0.85
CA ASN A 166 5.84 -12.58 -1.41
C ASN A 166 4.45 -12.09 -0.94
N VAL A 167 4.32 -11.68 0.32
CA VAL A 167 3.07 -11.09 0.85
C VAL A 167 2.74 -9.77 0.14
N GLU A 168 3.71 -8.87 -0.06
CA GLU A 168 3.53 -7.62 -0.82
C GLU A 168 3.00 -7.87 -2.25
N GLN A 169 3.51 -8.91 -2.93
CA GLN A 169 3.02 -9.32 -4.25
C GLN A 169 1.59 -9.91 -4.21
N LEU A 170 1.26 -10.65 -3.15
CA LEU A 170 -0.09 -11.16 -2.92
C LEU A 170 -1.09 -10.04 -2.61
N GLU A 171 -0.70 -9.04 -1.81
CA GLU A 171 -1.54 -7.86 -1.54
C GLU A 171 -1.78 -7.01 -2.79
N TYR A 172 -0.77 -6.83 -3.64
CA TYR A 172 -0.91 -6.14 -4.92
C TYR A 172 -1.86 -6.89 -5.87
N THR A 173 -1.69 -8.21 -6.01
CA THR A 173 -2.58 -9.03 -6.86
C THR A 173 -4.00 -9.12 -6.31
N MET A 174 -4.19 -9.23 -4.98
CA MET A 174 -5.50 -9.12 -4.33
C MET A 174 -6.15 -7.75 -4.57
N SER A 175 -5.39 -6.66 -4.49
CA SER A 175 -5.91 -5.30 -4.73
C SER A 175 -6.35 -5.10 -6.17
N ARG A 176 -5.58 -5.62 -7.14
CA ARG A 176 -5.97 -5.70 -8.55
C ARG A 176 -7.25 -6.54 -8.74
N LEU A 177 -7.32 -7.73 -8.16
CA LEU A 177 -8.49 -8.62 -8.29
C LEU A 177 -9.75 -7.99 -7.68
N LYS A 178 -9.63 -7.31 -6.53
CA LYS A 178 -10.75 -6.55 -5.92
C LYS A 178 -11.26 -5.44 -6.84
N LYS A 179 -10.37 -4.74 -7.55
CA LYS A 179 -10.79 -3.76 -8.57
C LYS A 179 -11.52 -4.46 -9.72
N GLN A 180 -10.94 -5.51 -10.31
CA GLN A 180 -11.56 -6.23 -11.42
C GLN A 180 -12.94 -6.83 -11.04
N LEU A 181 -13.12 -7.25 -9.78
CA LEU A 181 -14.40 -7.72 -9.26
C LEU A 181 -15.43 -6.58 -9.18
N LYS A 182 -15.04 -5.41 -8.65
CA LYS A 182 -15.90 -4.22 -8.63
C LYS A 182 -16.29 -3.77 -10.05
N ASP A 183 -15.33 -3.72 -10.97
CA ASP A 183 -15.56 -3.35 -12.37
C ASP A 183 -16.60 -4.30 -13.03
N LEU A 184 -16.58 -5.59 -12.67
CA LEU A 184 -17.57 -6.60 -13.10
C LEU A 184 -18.94 -6.45 -12.41
N GLU A 185 -19.00 -6.10 -11.12
CA GLU A 185 -20.27 -5.83 -10.43
C GLU A 185 -21.01 -4.62 -11.02
N GLU A 186 -20.28 -3.56 -11.38
CA GLU A 186 -20.85 -2.38 -12.05
C GLU A 186 -21.35 -2.73 -13.47
N ALA A 187 -20.60 -3.53 -14.22
CA ALA A 187 -21.06 -4.05 -15.52
C ALA A 187 -22.30 -4.95 -15.40
N ASN A 188 -22.40 -5.79 -14.37
CA ASN A 188 -23.55 -6.66 -14.16
C ASN A 188 -24.83 -5.87 -13.82
N LYS A 189 -24.72 -4.84 -12.97
CA LYS A 189 -25.82 -3.91 -12.67
C LYS A 189 -26.31 -3.17 -13.93
N LEU A 190 -25.40 -2.80 -14.84
CA LEU A 190 -25.77 -2.21 -16.13
C LEU A 190 -26.55 -3.19 -17.02
N LEU A 191 -26.11 -4.46 -17.08
CA LEU A 191 -26.82 -5.52 -17.82
C LEU A 191 -28.21 -5.82 -17.22
N GLU A 192 -28.35 -5.81 -15.90
CA GLU A 192 -29.64 -6.00 -15.21
C GLU A 192 -30.63 -4.87 -15.54
N ASN A 193 -30.19 -3.61 -15.48
CA ASN A 193 -30.99 -2.45 -15.90
C ASN A 193 -31.38 -2.51 -17.40
N ASN A 194 -30.48 -2.99 -18.26
CA ASN A 194 -30.76 -3.20 -19.68
C ASN A 194 -31.81 -4.31 -19.88
N ASN A 195 -31.74 -5.42 -19.13
CA ASN A 195 -32.74 -6.49 -19.19
C ASN A 195 -34.14 -6.01 -18.73
N LEU A 196 -34.22 -5.21 -17.67
CA LEU A 196 -35.48 -4.58 -17.24
C LEU A 196 -36.04 -3.65 -18.34
N THR A 197 -35.17 -2.92 -19.03
CA THR A 197 -35.53 -2.02 -20.15
C THR A 197 -35.94 -2.78 -21.42
N LEU A 198 -35.38 -3.98 -21.66
CA LEU A 198 -35.82 -4.86 -22.74
C LEU A 198 -37.18 -5.49 -22.42
N LYS A 199 -37.41 -5.91 -21.18
CA LYS A 199 -38.68 -6.52 -20.74
C LYS A 199 -39.86 -5.55 -20.74
N SER A 200 -39.63 -4.26 -20.50
CA SER A 200 -40.68 -3.24 -20.67
C SER A 200 -40.99 -2.94 -22.15
N LYS A 201 -40.00 -3.08 -23.04
CA LYS A 201 -40.19 -3.00 -24.51
C LYS A 201 -40.91 -4.24 -25.07
N GLU A 202 -40.59 -5.42 -24.56
CA GLU A 202 -41.27 -6.69 -24.87
C GLU A 202 -42.78 -6.58 -24.65
N LEU A 203 -43.21 -6.10 -23.47
CA LEU A 203 -44.62 -5.81 -23.16
C LEU A 203 -45.26 -4.75 -24.09
N SER A 204 -44.46 -3.85 -24.68
CA SER A 204 -44.95 -2.89 -25.67
C SER A 204 -45.15 -3.53 -27.05
N VAL A 205 -44.24 -4.43 -27.46
CA VAL A 205 -44.37 -5.23 -28.69
C VAL A 205 -45.59 -6.16 -28.61
N ASP A 206 -45.78 -6.84 -27.49
CA ASP A 206 -46.98 -7.65 -27.17
C ASP A 206 -48.29 -6.89 -27.41
N ASN A 207 -48.32 -5.60 -27.04
CA ASN A 207 -49.51 -4.76 -27.20
C ASN A 207 -49.67 -4.28 -28.65
N LEU A 208 -48.58 -3.92 -29.32
CA LEU A 208 -48.57 -3.59 -30.74
C LEU A 208 -49.05 -4.77 -31.59
N GLU A 209 -48.58 -5.99 -31.32
CA GLU A 209 -48.99 -7.21 -32.03
C GLU A 209 -50.49 -7.49 -31.84
N LYS A 210 -51.03 -7.33 -30.62
CA LYS A 210 -52.48 -7.41 -30.37
C LYS A 210 -53.26 -6.35 -31.17
N THR A 211 -52.74 -5.12 -31.30
CA THR A 211 -53.39 -4.10 -32.15
C THR A 211 -53.30 -4.45 -33.64
N MET A 212 -52.19 -5.03 -34.09
CA MET A 212 -52.01 -5.48 -35.47
C MET A 212 -53.00 -6.60 -35.83
N GLN A 213 -53.12 -7.64 -34.99
CA GLN A 213 -54.10 -8.72 -35.16
C GLN A 213 -55.56 -8.22 -35.16
N ASN A 214 -55.85 -7.17 -34.38
CA ASN A 214 -57.17 -6.51 -34.41
C ASN A 214 -57.42 -5.76 -35.72
N LEU A 215 -56.42 -5.02 -36.23
CA LEU A 215 -56.50 -4.33 -37.52
C LEU A 215 -56.60 -5.31 -38.69
N GLU A 216 -55.89 -6.43 -38.66
CA GLU A 216 -56.01 -7.51 -39.65
C GLU A 216 -57.41 -8.11 -39.66
N ARG A 217 -58.04 -8.31 -38.49
CA ARG A 217 -59.43 -8.79 -38.40
C ARG A 217 -60.40 -7.81 -39.06
N ILE A 218 -60.32 -6.53 -38.69
CA ILE A 218 -61.16 -5.45 -39.24
C ILE A 218 -60.95 -5.32 -40.77
N ASN A 219 -59.71 -5.44 -41.25
CA ASN A 219 -59.41 -5.39 -42.68
C ASN A 219 -60.01 -6.60 -43.44
N ASN A 220 -60.02 -7.79 -42.84
CA ASN A 220 -60.70 -8.95 -43.41
C ASN A 220 -62.24 -8.81 -43.38
N GLU A 221 -62.81 -8.23 -42.32
CA GLU A 221 -64.24 -7.90 -42.23
C GLU A 221 -64.64 -6.91 -43.33
N LEU A 222 -63.94 -5.77 -43.44
CA LEU A 222 -64.14 -4.77 -44.51
C LEU A 222 -63.94 -5.36 -45.91
N LYS A 223 -63.02 -6.31 -46.10
CA LYS A 223 -62.81 -7.01 -47.38
C LYS A 223 -64.02 -7.88 -47.75
N ASN A 224 -64.60 -8.58 -46.78
CA ASN A 224 -65.81 -9.38 -46.97
C ASN A 224 -67.05 -8.50 -47.22
N GLU A 225 -67.15 -7.36 -46.54
CA GLU A 225 -68.19 -6.35 -46.82
C GLU A 225 -68.04 -5.78 -48.23
N ASN A 226 -66.84 -5.41 -48.67
CA ASN A 226 -66.59 -4.93 -50.03
C ASN A 226 -66.94 -5.98 -51.10
N GLN A 227 -66.64 -7.26 -50.88
CA GLN A 227 -67.10 -8.36 -51.76
C GLN A 227 -68.64 -8.47 -51.78
N THR A 228 -69.29 -8.30 -50.63
CA THR A 228 -70.75 -8.30 -50.51
C THR A 228 -71.40 -7.09 -51.19
N LEU A 229 -70.76 -5.91 -51.12
CA LEU A 229 -71.20 -4.70 -51.82
C LEU A 229 -71.00 -4.83 -53.34
N MET A 230 -69.92 -5.45 -53.79
CA MET A 230 -69.68 -5.73 -55.22
C MET A 230 -70.76 -6.66 -55.80
N THR A 231 -71.09 -7.77 -55.14
CA THR A 231 -72.15 -8.67 -55.62
C THR A 231 -73.53 -8.01 -55.62
N LYS A 232 -73.85 -7.18 -54.61
CA LYS A 232 -75.06 -6.33 -54.62
C LYS A 232 -75.06 -5.34 -55.78
N LEU A 233 -73.94 -4.67 -56.05
CA LEU A 233 -73.78 -3.71 -57.14
C LEU A 233 -73.97 -4.38 -58.51
N ASP A 234 -73.45 -5.59 -58.71
CA ASP A 234 -73.61 -6.33 -59.96
C ASP A 234 -75.04 -6.87 -60.15
N ASN A 235 -75.73 -7.25 -59.07
CA ASN A 235 -77.17 -7.53 -59.11
C ASN A 235 -77.97 -6.29 -59.54
N VAL A 236 -77.71 -5.11 -58.95
CA VAL A 236 -78.38 -3.84 -59.32
C VAL A 236 -78.08 -3.43 -60.77
N LYS A 237 -76.87 -3.71 -61.30
CA LYS A 237 -76.57 -3.54 -62.74
C LYS A 237 -77.44 -4.47 -63.60
N ALA A 238 -77.62 -5.72 -63.20
CA ALA A 238 -78.45 -6.69 -63.92
C ALA A 238 -79.95 -6.32 -63.87
N GLU A 239 -80.45 -5.87 -62.73
CA GLU A 239 -81.81 -5.31 -62.57
C GLU A 239 -82.01 -4.10 -63.47
N ARG A 240 -81.08 -3.13 -63.44
CA ARG A 240 -81.11 -1.95 -64.33
C ARG A 240 -81.09 -2.33 -65.81
N PHE A 241 -80.38 -3.38 -66.21
CA PHE A 241 -80.38 -3.88 -67.59
C PHE A 241 -81.71 -4.55 -67.99
N GLN A 242 -82.43 -5.19 -67.07
CA GLN A 242 -83.81 -5.60 -67.34
C GLN A 242 -84.73 -4.38 -67.41
N LEU A 243 -84.51 -3.37 -66.56
CA LEU A 243 -85.29 -2.13 -66.53
C LEU A 243 -85.17 -1.37 -67.86
N THR A 244 -83.97 -1.16 -68.40
CA THR A 244 -83.80 -0.54 -69.74
C THR A 244 -84.40 -1.38 -70.87
N LYS A 245 -84.47 -2.70 -70.72
CA LYS A 245 -85.19 -3.61 -71.65
C LYS A 245 -86.71 -3.50 -71.51
N PHE A 246 -87.24 -3.10 -70.36
CA PHE A 246 -88.65 -2.72 -70.19
C PHE A 246 -88.92 -1.31 -70.71
N GLU A 247 -88.06 -0.32 -70.43
CA GLU A 247 -88.13 1.04 -70.99
C GLU A 247 -88.16 1.01 -72.53
N ALA A 248 -87.30 0.21 -73.18
CA ALA A 248 -87.31 0.05 -74.63
C ALA A 248 -88.59 -0.61 -75.18
N LYS A 249 -89.26 -1.48 -74.39
CA LYS A 249 -90.59 -2.01 -74.74
C LYS A 249 -91.70 -0.98 -74.56
N VAL A 250 -91.66 -0.21 -73.47
CA VAL A 250 -92.60 0.88 -73.19
C VAL A 250 -92.51 1.91 -74.31
N SER A 251 -91.31 2.36 -74.67
CA SER A 251 -91.10 3.28 -75.80
C SER A 251 -91.60 2.70 -77.13
N LYS A 252 -91.44 1.38 -77.39
CA LYS A 252 -92.04 0.75 -78.58
C LYS A 252 -93.58 0.78 -78.53
N LEU A 253 -94.19 0.50 -77.39
CA LEU A 253 -95.64 0.55 -77.18
C LEU A 253 -96.19 1.98 -77.23
N GLU A 254 -95.45 2.98 -76.76
CA GLU A 254 -95.78 4.41 -76.88
C GLU A 254 -95.78 4.85 -78.35
N ASN A 255 -94.80 4.42 -79.14
CA ASN A 255 -94.77 4.65 -80.59
C ASN A 255 -95.93 3.93 -81.30
N GLU A 256 -96.26 2.69 -80.92
CA GLU A 256 -97.42 1.96 -81.46
C GLU A 256 -98.75 2.64 -81.07
N LEU A 257 -98.87 3.13 -79.84
CA LEU A 257 -100.02 3.94 -79.41
C LEU A 257 -100.11 5.26 -80.18
N HIS A 258 -99.00 5.94 -80.45
CA HIS A 258 -99.00 7.17 -81.25
C HIS A 258 -99.43 6.89 -82.71
N ILE A 259 -99.00 5.77 -83.29
CA ILE A 259 -99.46 5.33 -84.63
C ILE A 259 -100.96 5.04 -84.60
N LEU A 260 -101.44 4.24 -83.64
CA LEU A 260 -102.86 3.91 -83.50
C LEU A 260 -103.74 5.14 -83.19
N GLN A 261 -103.24 6.10 -82.41
CA GLN A 261 -103.91 7.39 -82.19
C GLN A 261 -104.03 8.18 -83.50
N LYS A 262 -102.97 8.22 -84.32
CA LYS A 262 -103.00 8.88 -85.63
C LYS A 262 -103.95 8.18 -86.61
N GLU A 263 -103.92 6.84 -86.68
CA GLU A 263 -104.85 6.06 -87.50
C GLU A 263 -106.31 6.25 -87.06
N ASN A 264 -106.57 6.32 -85.76
CA ASN A 264 -107.89 6.58 -85.19
C ASN A 264 -108.35 8.03 -85.51
N GLU A 265 -107.45 9.02 -85.49
CA GLU A 265 -107.78 10.39 -85.91
C GLU A 265 -108.04 10.49 -87.43
N GLU A 266 -107.28 9.75 -88.24
CA GLU A 266 -107.56 9.60 -89.69
C GLU A 266 -108.88 8.84 -89.95
N LEU A 267 -109.26 7.90 -89.08
CA LEU A 267 -110.56 7.22 -89.14
C LEU A 267 -111.70 8.15 -88.74
N LYS A 268 -111.57 8.95 -87.67
CA LYS A 268 -112.53 10.03 -87.34
C LYS A 268 -112.70 11.02 -88.49
N GLN A 269 -111.62 11.37 -89.20
CA GLN A 269 -111.71 12.23 -90.38
C GLN A 269 -112.47 11.54 -91.52
N LYS A 270 -112.25 10.24 -91.76
CA LYS A 270 -112.99 9.45 -92.76
C LYS A 270 -114.47 9.31 -92.37
N ASP A 271 -114.78 9.07 -91.09
CA ASP A 271 -116.15 9.01 -90.57
C ASP A 271 -116.85 10.38 -90.63
N ALA A 272 -116.13 11.48 -90.37
CA ALA A 272 -116.66 12.83 -90.57
C ALA A 272 -116.96 13.14 -92.03
N ILE A 273 -116.12 12.67 -92.97
CA ILE A 273 -116.37 12.75 -94.42
C ILE A 273 -117.56 11.87 -94.84
N LEU A 274 -117.70 10.67 -94.25
CA LEU A 274 -118.86 9.80 -94.48
C LEU A 274 -120.15 10.43 -93.93
N LEU A 275 -120.14 10.97 -92.71
CA LEU A 275 -121.26 11.72 -92.13
C LEU A 275 -121.63 12.93 -92.99
N ALA A 276 -120.65 13.72 -93.45
CA ALA A 276 -120.90 14.84 -94.36
C ALA A 276 -121.54 14.37 -95.68
N ASN A 277 -121.06 13.26 -96.27
CA ASN A 277 -121.67 12.67 -97.46
C ASN A 277 -123.08 12.10 -97.18
N THR A 278 -123.34 11.49 -96.03
CA THR A 278 -124.66 10.99 -95.63
C THR A 278 -125.65 12.14 -95.42
N ILE A 279 -125.23 13.25 -94.79
CA ILE A 279 -126.03 14.47 -94.67
C ILE A 279 -126.36 15.03 -96.06
N ASN A 280 -125.36 15.18 -96.92
CA ASN A 280 -125.51 15.68 -98.29
C ASN A 280 -126.44 14.77 -99.16
N ILE A 281 -126.46 13.46 -98.90
CA ILE A 281 -127.44 12.53 -99.52
C ILE A 281 -128.85 12.76 -98.95
N MET A 282 -129.01 12.88 -97.62
CA MET A 282 -130.30 13.11 -96.98
C MET A 282 -130.93 14.46 -97.35
N GLU A 283 -130.14 15.50 -97.59
CA GLU A 283 -130.62 16.84 -97.97
C GLU A 283 -131.28 16.89 -99.37
N THR A 284 -131.19 15.82 -100.18
CA THR A 284 -131.77 15.78 -101.53
C THR A 284 -133.22 15.29 -101.62
N GLN A 285 -133.88 14.86 -100.53
CA GLN A 285 -135.29 14.41 -100.56
C GLN A 285 -136.18 14.92 -99.40
N ASN A 286 -137.04 15.89 -99.74
CA ASN A 286 -138.34 16.24 -99.11
C ASN A 286 -138.46 16.53 -97.59
N ARG A 287 -138.53 17.85 -97.29
CA ARG A 287 -139.62 18.60 -96.61
C ARG A 287 -140.58 17.95 -95.58
N GLU A 288 -140.86 18.75 -94.54
CA GLU A 288 -142.05 18.82 -93.65
C GLU A 288 -142.18 17.72 -92.54
N ILE A 289 -141.96 18.00 -91.22
CA ILE A 289 -142.74 18.80 -90.22
C ILE A 289 -143.95 17.99 -89.65
N PRO A 290 -144.31 17.95 -88.32
CA PRO A 290 -144.01 18.87 -87.20
C PRO A 290 -143.57 18.25 -85.82
N LYS A 291 -143.52 19.13 -84.81
CA LYS A 291 -143.15 18.99 -83.37
C LYS A 291 -143.94 17.98 -82.51
N ILE A 292 -143.28 17.47 -81.45
CA ILE A 292 -143.86 17.18 -80.10
C ILE A 292 -142.88 17.77 -79.04
N GLN A 293 -143.35 18.11 -77.83
CA GLN A 293 -142.55 18.71 -76.75
C GLN A 293 -142.83 18.08 -75.36
N GLU A 294 -141.93 18.35 -74.40
CA GLU A 294 -142.11 18.25 -72.92
C GLU A 294 -142.14 16.82 -72.29
N LYS A 295 -141.73 16.57 -71.03
CA LYS A 295 -141.38 17.46 -69.89
C LYS A 295 -140.47 16.75 -68.83
N LEU A 296 -139.59 17.52 -68.14
CA LEU A 296 -139.00 17.33 -66.78
C LEU A 296 -137.99 16.16 -66.53
N ILE A 297 -136.76 16.32 -65.97
CA ILE A 297 -136.24 16.91 -64.68
C ILE A 297 -136.35 15.93 -63.48
N PRO A 298 -135.42 15.82 -62.47
CA PRO A 298 -134.14 16.54 -62.18
C PRO A 298 -132.88 15.71 -61.71
N LYS A 299 -131.66 16.33 -61.77
CA LYS A 299 -130.50 16.22 -60.81
C LYS A 299 -129.83 14.81 -60.62
N LYS A 300 -128.58 14.61 -60.16
CA LYS A 300 -127.42 15.40 -59.65
C LYS A 300 -126.17 14.46 -59.77
N GLU A 301 -124.87 14.78 -59.59
CA GLU A 301 -124.08 15.99 -59.25
C GLU A 301 -122.64 15.76 -59.77
N VAL A 302 -122.09 16.63 -60.64
CA VAL A 302 -120.98 17.61 -60.38
C VAL A 302 -119.76 17.09 -59.62
N LEU A 303 -118.68 16.82 -60.37
CA LEU A 303 -117.27 17.22 -60.18
C LEU A 303 -116.52 16.67 -61.42
N GLU A 304 -116.00 17.45 -62.37
CA GLU A 304 -114.98 18.52 -62.28
C GLU A 304 -113.71 17.99 -61.58
N GLU A 305 -112.66 17.72 -62.36
CA GLU A 305 -111.55 18.66 -62.68
C GLU A 305 -110.40 18.44 -61.65
N LYS A 306 -109.14 18.21 -62.02
CA LYS A 306 -108.33 18.84 -63.08
C LYS A 306 -107.58 17.89 -64.00
N VAL A 307 -107.43 18.36 -65.25
CA VAL A 307 -106.24 18.15 -66.07
C VAL A 307 -105.30 19.33 -65.83
N GLU A 308 -104.03 19.09 -65.51
CA GLU A 308 -102.86 19.93 -65.81
C GLU A 308 -101.62 19.08 -65.47
N VAL A 309 -100.69 18.70 -66.35
CA VAL A 309 -100.04 19.33 -67.53
C VAL A 309 -98.84 20.22 -67.14
N GLU A 310 -97.67 19.56 -67.19
CA GLU A 310 -96.36 20.08 -67.62
C GLU A 310 -95.50 21.06 -66.79
N LYS A 311 -94.19 20.92 -67.07
CA LYS A 311 -93.13 21.94 -67.19
C LYS A 311 -92.44 22.54 -65.95
N GLU A 312 -91.20 22.08 -65.80
CA GLU A 312 -89.97 22.86 -66.07
C GLU A 312 -89.76 24.27 -65.48
N GLN A 313 -88.57 24.44 -64.88
CA GLN A 313 -87.79 25.70 -64.79
C GLN A 313 -88.39 26.80 -63.88
N THR A 314 -87.66 27.68 -63.17
CA THR A 314 -86.21 27.88 -62.89
C THR A 314 -86.05 28.81 -61.66
N LEU A 315 -84.82 28.92 -61.11
CA LEU A 315 -84.14 30.13 -60.54
C LEU A 315 -84.97 31.26 -59.86
N THR A 316 -84.55 31.88 -58.74
CA THR A 316 -83.26 31.94 -58.00
C THR A 316 -83.46 31.47 -56.52
N ASP A 317 -82.91 31.96 -55.39
CA ASP A 317 -81.99 33.06 -55.01
C ASP A 317 -81.40 32.89 -53.57
N VAL A 318 -80.60 33.87 -53.13
CA VAL A 318 -80.07 34.16 -51.76
C VAL A 318 -79.08 33.17 -51.12
N SER A 319 -77.79 33.46 -51.38
CA SER A 319 -76.68 33.60 -50.38
C SER A 319 -76.28 32.42 -49.46
N THR A 320 -75.00 32.14 -49.19
CA THR A 320 -73.75 32.86 -49.51
C THR A 320 -72.62 31.87 -49.81
N ILE A 321 -71.71 32.23 -50.71
CA ILE A 321 -70.43 31.53 -50.94
C ILE A 321 -69.32 32.34 -50.24
N GLU A 322 -68.34 31.68 -49.62
CA GLU A 322 -66.99 32.25 -49.59
C GLU A 322 -65.92 31.14 -49.64
N GLU A 323 -64.75 31.47 -50.21
CA GLU A 323 -63.73 30.54 -50.69
C GLU A 323 -62.51 30.40 -49.73
N PRO A 324 -61.67 29.35 -49.88
CA PRO A 324 -60.42 29.22 -49.14
C PRO A 324 -59.37 30.24 -49.66
N PRO A 325 -58.30 30.56 -48.90
CA PRO A 325 -57.06 29.79 -49.12
C PRO A 325 -56.03 29.77 -47.95
N ARG A 326 -54.88 29.16 -48.27
CA ARG A 326 -53.51 29.36 -47.73
C ARG A 326 -53.05 28.64 -46.46
N SER A 327 -51.93 27.97 -46.65
CA SER A 327 -50.87 27.71 -45.67
C SER A 327 -50.09 28.97 -45.32
N GLU A 328 -49.50 29.03 -44.13
CA GLU A 328 -48.26 29.80 -43.91
C GLU A 328 -47.35 29.08 -42.90
N ARG A 329 -46.10 29.53 -42.78
CA ARG A 329 -45.05 28.97 -41.88
C ARG A 329 -44.79 29.92 -40.71
N GLU A 330 -43.97 29.44 -39.77
CA GLU A 330 -43.31 30.24 -38.73
C GLU A 330 -44.28 30.78 -37.66
N TYR A 331 -43.86 31.16 -36.44
CA TYR A 331 -42.50 31.48 -35.97
C TYR A 331 -42.17 30.83 -34.61
N VAL A 332 -40.94 31.05 -34.13
CA VAL A 332 -40.37 30.53 -32.88
C VAL A 332 -40.70 31.43 -31.68
N PRO A 333 -40.82 30.89 -30.45
CA PRO A 333 -40.45 31.62 -29.23
C PRO A 333 -39.18 31.04 -28.61
N ALA A 334 -38.13 31.85 -28.54
CA ALA A 334 -36.90 31.55 -27.82
C ALA A 334 -36.59 32.72 -26.88
N SER A 335 -36.96 32.54 -25.61
CA SER A 335 -36.58 33.39 -24.48
C SER A 335 -36.86 32.62 -23.18
N ASP A 336 -36.09 32.76 -22.11
CA ASP A 336 -34.74 33.32 -22.05
C ASP A 336 -33.94 32.62 -20.94
N ASN A 337 -32.62 32.83 -20.93
CA ASN A 337 -31.78 32.30 -19.86
C ASN A 337 -32.08 33.03 -18.54
N PHE A 338 -32.10 32.31 -17.42
CA PHE A 338 -31.58 32.86 -16.17
C PHE A 338 -30.90 31.81 -15.31
N ASP A 339 -29.91 32.27 -14.56
CA ASP A 339 -28.75 31.50 -14.12
C ASP A 339 -28.69 31.36 -12.59
N ILE A 340 -27.94 30.34 -12.13
CA ILE A 340 -27.18 30.31 -10.87
C ILE A 340 -27.92 30.48 -9.50
N ASN A 341 -27.67 29.50 -8.62
CA ASN A 341 -27.72 29.54 -7.14
C ASN A 341 -28.94 30.12 -6.41
N ARG A 342 -29.58 29.27 -5.60
CA ARG A 342 -29.79 29.65 -4.18
C ARG A 342 -29.60 28.49 -3.20
N ILE A 343 -28.78 28.78 -2.19
CA ILE A 343 -28.44 27.94 -1.04
C ILE A 343 -29.68 27.66 -0.19
N SER A 344 -29.81 26.41 0.27
CA SER A 344 -30.47 26.06 1.55
C SER A 344 -29.85 24.79 2.14
N GLU A 345 -28.98 24.99 3.14
CA GLU A 345 -28.79 24.07 4.27
C GLU A 345 -30.10 23.98 5.09
N PRO A 346 -30.37 22.94 5.92
CA PRO A 346 -29.46 22.57 7.00
C PRO A 346 -29.25 21.05 7.28
N GLU A 347 -28.23 20.84 8.10
CA GLU A 347 -28.01 19.81 9.13
C GLU A 347 -29.14 18.81 9.42
N ASP A 348 -28.81 17.51 9.49
CA ASP A 348 -28.67 16.83 10.79
C ASP A 348 -27.73 15.60 10.70
N LEU A 349 -27.39 15.03 11.86
CA LEU A 349 -26.31 14.09 12.14
C LEU A 349 -26.65 12.62 11.83
N SER A 350 -25.67 11.89 11.28
CA SER A 350 -25.44 10.50 11.68
C SER A 350 -24.00 10.08 11.42
N LEU A 351 -23.22 9.83 12.48
CA LEU A 351 -21.92 9.19 12.36
C LEU A 351 -22.09 7.68 12.14
N LYS A 352 -21.23 7.10 11.31
CA LYS A 352 -20.75 5.72 11.47
C LYS A 352 -19.38 5.56 10.85
N ASP A 353 -18.49 4.88 11.57
CA ASP A 353 -17.07 4.82 11.25
C ASP A 353 -16.78 3.96 10.02
N GLU A 354 -16.05 4.53 9.06
CA GLU A 354 -15.18 3.75 8.18
C GLU A 354 -13.73 3.85 8.68
N MET A 355 -13.17 2.71 9.09
CA MET A 355 -11.72 2.57 9.31
C MET A 355 -10.98 2.65 7.96
N GLN A 356 -10.72 3.86 7.49
CA GLN A 356 -9.96 4.08 6.27
C GLN A 356 -8.48 3.74 6.47
N LYS A 357 -7.88 3.11 5.46
CA LYS A 357 -6.45 2.76 5.42
C LYS A 357 -5.58 4.01 5.59
N GLU A 358 -4.43 3.84 6.24
CA GLU A 358 -3.35 4.84 6.24
C GLU A 358 -2.60 4.88 4.89
N GLU A 359 -3.31 5.27 3.82
CA GLU A 359 -2.63 5.80 2.64
C GLU A 359 -2.05 7.18 2.98
N SER A 360 -0.77 7.39 2.70
CA SER A 360 0.03 8.50 3.24
C SER A 360 -0.21 9.83 2.52
N VAL A 361 -1.47 10.28 2.51
CA VAL A 361 -1.88 11.63 2.10
C VAL A 361 -1.22 12.63 3.04
N THR A 362 -0.03 13.11 2.65
CA THR A 362 0.72 14.13 3.39
C THR A 362 -0.02 15.46 3.33
N ARG A 363 -1.03 15.60 4.20
CA ARG A 363 -1.88 16.79 4.36
C ARG A 363 -0.99 18.02 4.30
N LYS A 364 -1.25 18.89 3.32
CA LYS A 364 -0.41 20.06 3.08
C LYS A 364 -0.39 20.89 4.37
N LYS A 365 0.78 21.03 4.98
CA LYS A 365 0.96 21.93 6.13
C LYS A 365 0.73 23.35 5.62
N ILE A 366 -0.35 23.98 6.08
CA ILE A 366 -0.74 25.35 5.73
C ILE A 366 -0.90 26.11 7.04
N CYS A 367 -0.34 27.32 7.11
CA CYS A 367 -0.50 28.18 8.27
C CYS A 367 -1.94 28.74 8.34
N PRO A 368 -2.69 28.55 9.44
CA PRO A 368 -4.08 29.00 9.54
C PRO A 368 -4.24 30.53 9.56
N ASN A 369 -3.21 31.27 10.00
CA ASN A 369 -3.24 32.73 10.08
C ASN A 369 -2.91 33.44 8.75
N CYS A 370 -1.78 33.09 8.12
CA CYS A 370 -1.29 33.78 6.90
C CYS A 370 -1.33 32.94 5.61
N GLY A 371 -1.99 31.78 5.62
CA GLY A 371 -2.15 30.91 4.43
C GLY A 371 -0.86 30.29 3.88
N ASN A 372 0.29 30.49 4.51
CA ASN A 372 1.59 30.05 4.01
C ASN A 372 1.65 28.53 3.85
N THR A 373 2.02 28.07 2.66
CA THR A 373 2.09 26.65 2.25
C THR A 373 3.54 26.13 2.14
N ASN A 374 4.55 26.99 2.35
CA ASN A 374 5.95 26.65 2.18
C ASN A 374 6.44 25.79 3.35
N LYS A 375 6.64 24.49 3.09
CA LYS A 375 7.13 23.51 4.07
C LYS A 375 8.44 23.94 4.75
N ALA A 376 9.34 24.66 4.08
CA ALA A 376 10.60 25.14 4.68
C ALA A 376 10.40 26.26 5.71
N GLN A 377 9.26 26.94 5.69
CA GLN A 377 8.88 27.99 6.65
C GLN A 377 7.91 27.50 7.73
N ILE A 378 7.51 26.23 7.74
CA ILE A 378 6.67 25.65 8.80
C ILE A 378 7.52 24.67 9.62
N ARG A 379 8.01 25.14 10.76
CA ARG A 379 8.83 24.34 11.67
C ARG A 379 7.94 23.49 12.57
N GLU A 380 8.41 22.27 12.87
CA GLU A 380 7.75 21.28 13.73
C GLU A 380 8.59 21.12 15.00
N PHE A 381 7.94 21.06 16.17
CA PHE A 381 8.60 21.01 17.48
C PHE A 381 7.69 20.39 18.55
N ASP A 382 8.30 20.00 19.68
CA ASP A 382 7.62 19.30 20.77
C ASP A 382 6.76 20.24 21.63
N ASP A 383 5.47 19.95 21.69
CA ASP A 383 4.49 20.60 22.55
C ASP A 383 4.61 20.10 24.00
N LYS A 384 5.44 20.78 24.78
CA LYS A 384 5.64 20.48 26.21
C LYS A 384 4.39 20.67 27.07
N SER A 385 3.33 21.32 26.56
CA SER A 385 2.03 21.42 27.26
C SER A 385 1.20 20.14 27.15
N LYS A 386 1.41 19.32 26.11
CA LYS A 386 0.66 18.09 25.86
C LYS A 386 1.59 16.87 25.88
N ILE A 387 1.65 16.17 27.01
CA ILE A 387 2.31 14.86 27.11
C ILE A 387 1.37 13.81 26.49
N ILE A 388 1.85 13.07 25.50
CA ILE A 388 1.16 11.91 24.92
C ILE A 388 1.44 10.65 25.73
N TYR A 389 2.69 10.46 26.16
CA TYR A 389 3.11 9.29 26.93
C TYR A 389 4.10 9.69 28.02
N THR A 390 4.01 9.08 29.19
CA THR A 390 4.78 9.48 30.38
C THR A 390 6.13 8.79 30.50
N TYR A 391 6.27 7.53 30.07
CA TYR A 391 7.53 6.79 30.14
C TYR A 391 7.67 5.73 29.02
N PRO A 392 8.53 5.93 28.00
CA PRO A 392 9.34 7.12 27.75
C PRO A 392 8.48 8.37 27.54
N ARG A 393 9.03 9.55 27.86
CA ARG A 393 8.26 10.80 27.88
C ARG A 393 8.12 11.38 26.47
N ILE A 394 6.94 11.21 25.86
CA ILE A 394 6.63 11.66 24.51
C ILE A 394 5.68 12.87 24.59
N TYR A 395 6.03 13.94 23.89
CA TYR A 395 5.21 15.15 23.76
C TYR A 395 4.37 15.14 22.48
N GLY A 396 3.34 15.98 22.44
CA GLY A 396 2.62 16.30 21.22
C GLY A 396 3.51 17.06 20.24
N LYS A 397 3.04 17.19 18.99
CA LYS A 397 3.70 18.02 17.98
C LYS A 397 2.95 19.35 17.82
N MET A 398 3.72 20.41 17.60
CA MET A 398 3.21 21.74 17.27
C MET A 398 3.99 22.29 16.08
N TYR A 399 3.30 23.10 15.27
CA TYR A 399 3.82 23.77 14.08
C TYR A 399 3.91 25.26 14.33
N ARG A 400 4.95 25.90 13.77
CA ARG A 400 5.13 27.36 13.81
C ARG A 400 5.47 27.89 12.43
N CYS A 401 4.75 28.94 12.02
CA CYS A 401 5.05 29.63 10.76
C CYS A 401 6.16 30.67 10.97
N GLY A 402 7.24 30.55 10.21
CA GLY A 402 8.35 31.50 10.20
C GLY A 402 8.03 32.86 9.54
N GLN A 403 6.84 33.03 8.95
CA GLN A 403 6.41 34.28 8.32
C GLN A 403 5.55 35.15 9.27
N CYS A 404 4.60 34.56 9.99
CA CYS A 404 3.69 35.30 10.89
C CYS A 404 3.85 34.95 12.39
N GLY A 405 4.73 33.99 12.73
CA GLY A 405 5.00 33.58 14.11
C GLY A 405 3.96 32.67 14.76
N THR A 406 2.74 32.55 14.19
CA THR A 406 1.63 31.73 14.72
C THR A 406 2.02 30.28 14.94
N GLU A 407 1.54 29.71 16.05
CA GLU A 407 1.73 28.33 16.47
C GLU A 407 0.38 27.58 16.46
N TRP A 408 0.34 26.34 15.95
CA TRP A 408 -0.87 25.50 15.87
C TRP A 408 -0.52 24.01 15.85
N ARG A 409 -1.49 23.12 16.09
CA ARG A 409 -1.31 21.65 16.09
C ARG A 409 -1.84 21.01 14.81
#